data_AF-A0AAE2Y6P2-F1
#
_entry.id   AF-A0AAE2Y6P2-F1
#
_cell.length_a   1.000
_cell.length_b   1.000
_cell.length_c   1.000
_cell.angle_alpha   90.00
_cell.angle_beta   90.00
_cell.angle_gamma   90.00
#
_symmetry.space_group_name_H-M   'P 1'
#
loop_
_entity.id
_entity.type
_entity.pdbx_description
1 polymer ?
#
loop_
_entity_poly.entity_id
_entity_poly.type
_entity_poly.pdbx_seq_one_letter_code
_entity_poly.pdbx_strand_id
1 'polypeptide(L)' 'MSESETKQGGGLIKIISNQRQTVAELLQEMGLEQEFFAVLIDGKKANLDEEIEKGTKIIVLPKIKGG' A
#
# COMPACT_ATOMS: atom_id res chain seq x y z
N MET A 1 3.80 0.34 -24.36
CA MET A 1 2.98 -0.27 -23.31
C MET A 1 3.57 0.16 -21.98
N SER A 2 2.69 0.52 -21.05
CA SER A 2 2.84 1.56 -20.04
C SER A 2 4.07 1.47 -19.13
N GLU A 3 4.80 2.58 -19.08
CA GLU A 3 5.87 2.87 -18.14
C GLU A 3 5.22 3.23 -16.80
N SER A 4 5.20 2.30 -15.85
CA SER A 4 4.85 2.61 -14.47
C SER A 4 6.02 3.39 -13.87
N GLU A 5 5.93 4.72 -13.87
CA GLU A 5 6.89 5.62 -13.21
C GLU A 5 6.88 5.37 -11.69
N THR A 6 7.73 4.47 -11.21
CA THR A 6 8.07 4.36 -9.80
C THR A 6 9.02 5.49 -9.44
N LYS A 7 8.50 6.71 -9.25
CA LYS A 7 9.29 7.82 -8.70
C LYS A 7 9.64 7.52 -7.24
N GLN A 8 10.86 7.00 -7.02
CA GLN A 8 11.49 6.87 -5.72
C GLN A 8 11.81 8.26 -5.15
N GLY A 9 10.82 8.88 -4.52
CA GLY A 9 10.99 10.04 -3.64
C GLY A 9 10.48 9.69 -2.25
N GLY A 10 11.38 9.31 -1.34
CA GLY A 10 11.09 9.18 0.10
C GLY A 10 10.03 8.15 0.49
N GLY A 11 10.26 6.85 0.22
CA GLY A 11 9.53 5.73 0.83
C GLY A 11 8.04 5.58 0.52
N LEU A 12 7.42 6.54 -0.14
CA LEU A 12 6.00 6.56 -0.50
C LEU A 12 5.73 5.66 -1.71
N ILE A 13 4.91 4.61 -1.52
CA ILE A 13 4.47 3.74 -2.62
C ILE A 13 2.99 3.98 -2.87
N LYS A 14 2.62 4.32 -4.12
CA LYS A 14 1.22 4.52 -4.53
C LYS A 14 0.86 3.45 -5.55
N ILE A 15 -0.22 2.74 -5.28
CA ILE A 15 -0.72 1.67 -6.15
C ILE A 15 -2.22 1.76 -6.31
N ILE A 16 -2.72 1.20 -7.40
CA ILE A 16 -4.14 1.03 -7.67
C ILE A 16 -4.40 -0.46 -7.68
N SER A 17 -5.38 -0.92 -6.89
CA SER A 17 -5.70 -2.34 -6.85
C SER A 17 -6.34 -2.81 -8.16
N ASN A 18 -5.87 -3.93 -8.70
CA ASN A 18 -6.42 -4.51 -9.94
C ASN A 18 -7.49 -5.58 -9.68
N GLN A 19 -7.57 -6.08 -8.45
CA GLN A 19 -8.49 -7.13 -8.02
C GLN A 19 -9.01 -6.86 -6.60
N ARG A 20 -10.03 -7.60 -6.18
CA ARG A 20 -10.48 -7.58 -4.79
C ARG A 20 -9.52 -8.43 -3.96
N GLN A 21 -8.95 -7.85 -2.91
CA GLN A 21 -8.07 -8.54 -1.97
C GLN A 21 -8.01 -7.78 -0.65
N THR A 22 -7.45 -8.38 0.38
CA THR A 22 -7.23 -7.73 1.68
C THR A 22 -5.93 -6.94 1.70
N VAL A 23 -5.82 -6.03 2.67
CA VAL A 23 -4.55 -5.32 2.93
C VAL A 23 -3.43 -6.30 3.28
N ALA A 24 -3.72 -7.38 4.00
CA ALA A 24 -2.75 -8.42 4.32
C ALA A 24 -2.19 -9.10 3.07
N GLU A 25 -3.06 -9.53 2.16
CA GLU A 25 -2.67 -10.17 0.90
C GLU A 25 -1.83 -9.22 0.06
N LEU A 26 -2.26 -7.96 -0.06
CA LEU A 26 -1.51 -6.95 -0.80
C LEU A 26 -0.08 -6.74 -0.25
N LEU A 27 0.06 -6.62 1.08
CA LEU A 27 1.37 -6.45 1.70
C LEU A 27 2.25 -7.68 1.49
N GLN A 28 1.67 -8.87 1.59
CA GLN A 28 2.38 -10.13 1.34
C GLN A 28 2.86 -10.25 -0.10
N GLU A 29 2.03 -9.90 -1.09
CA GLU A 29 2.41 -9.86 -2.52
C GLU A 29 3.59 -8.92 -2.78
N MET A 30 3.64 -7.79 -2.06
CA MET A 30 4.71 -6.81 -2.18
C MET A 30 5.94 -7.16 -1.33
N GLY A 31 5.89 -8.21 -0.52
CA GLY A 31 6.96 -8.57 0.43
C GLY A 31 7.18 -7.51 1.50
N LEU A 32 6.14 -6.75 1.86
CA LEU A 32 6.19 -5.68 2.85
C LEU A 32 5.69 -6.17 4.20
N GLU A 33 6.48 -5.94 5.24
CA GLU A 33 6.11 -6.27 6.60
C GLU A 33 5.32 -5.13 7.25
N GLN A 34 4.12 -5.43 7.73
CA GLN A 34 3.24 -4.47 8.39
C GLN A 34 3.87 -3.75 9.60
N GLU A 35 4.91 -4.30 10.22
CA GLU A 35 5.60 -3.64 11.34
C GLU A 35 6.27 -2.34 10.90
N PHE A 36 6.80 -2.32 9.67
CA PHE A 36 7.54 -1.21 9.10
C PHE A 36 6.71 -0.32 8.19
N PHE A 37 5.50 -0.73 7.81
CA PHE A 37 4.66 0.01 6.87
C PHE A 37 3.25 0.28 7.41
N ALA A 38 2.68 1.41 7.02
CA ALA A 38 1.28 1.77 7.21
C ALA A 38 0.59 1.86 5.86
N VAL A 39 -0.60 1.28 5.76
CA VAL A 39 -1.40 1.28 4.54
C VAL A 39 -2.55 2.27 4.70
N LEU A 40 -2.73 3.11 3.69
CA LEU A 40 -3.86 4.03 3.58
C LEU A 40 -4.71 3.64 2.38
N ILE A 41 -6.01 3.41 2.61
CA ILE A 41 -7.03 3.22 1.58
C ILE A 41 -7.83 4.52 1.49
N ASP A 42 -7.87 5.13 0.31
CA ASP A 42 -8.55 6.42 0.08
C ASP A 42 -8.17 7.52 1.10
N GLY A 43 -6.91 7.49 1.55
CA GLY A 43 -6.36 8.43 2.53
C GLY A 43 -6.67 8.11 3.99
N LYS A 44 -7.39 7.03 4.29
CA LYS A 44 -7.66 6.54 5.66
C LYS A 44 -6.78 5.35 5.97
N LYS A 45 -6.29 5.25 7.21
CA LYS A 45 -5.51 4.09 7.66
C LYS A 45 -6.40 2.85 7.68
N ALA A 46 -5.96 1.82 6.97
CA ALA A 46 -6.63 0.54 6.89
C ALA A 46 -5.99 -0.49 7.80
N ASN A 47 -6.78 -1.46 8.25
CA ASN A 47 -6.30 -2.63 8.97
C ASN A 47 -6.01 -3.77 7.99
N LEU A 48 -5.30 -4.81 8.45
CA LEU A 48 -4.95 -5.97 7.62
C LEU A 48 -6.15 -6.69 7.02
N ASP A 49 -7.24 -6.79 7.80
CA ASP A 49 -8.47 -7.49 7.41
C ASP A 49 -9.40 -6.63 6.54
N GLU A 50 -9.02 -5.38 6.27
CA GLU A 50 -9.81 -4.47 5.44
C GLU A 50 -9.77 -4.92 3.98
N GLU A 51 -10.94 -5.02 3.36
CA GLU A 51 -11.07 -5.38 1.97
C GLU A 51 -10.78 -4.18 1.06
N ILE A 52 -9.96 -4.42 0.04
CA ILE A 52 -9.63 -3.47 -1.01
C ILE A 52 -10.42 -3.88 -2.25
N GLU A 53 -11.26 -2.98 -2.75
CA GLU A 53 -11.94 -3.19 -4.03
C GLU A 53 -11.03 -2.87 -5.23
N LYS A 54 -11.37 -3.43 -6.39
CA LYS A 54 -10.70 -3.10 -7.66
C LYS A 54 -10.85 -1.61 -7.97
N GLY A 55 -9.75 -0.96 -8.35
CA GLY A 55 -9.69 0.46 -8.68
C GLY A 55 -9.44 1.37 -7.48
N THR A 56 -9.37 0.82 -6.28
CA THR A 56 -9.10 1.58 -5.05
C THR A 56 -7.67 2.10 -5.03
N LYS A 57 -7.50 3.35 -4.57
CA LYS A 57 -6.19 3.98 -4.41
C LYS A 57 -5.60 3.62 -3.05
N ILE A 58 -4.42 3.04 -3.07
CA ILE A 58 -3.71 2.62 -1.88
C ILE A 58 -2.38 3.37 -1.81
N ILE A 59 -2.07 3.86 -0.61
CA ILE A 59 -0.80 4.52 -0.32
C ILE A 59 -0.13 3.74 0.80
N VAL A 60 1.07 3.24 0.55
CA VAL A 60 1.89 2.56 1.55
C VAL A 60 3.00 3.51 1.99
N LEU A 61 3.10 3.70 3.30
CA LEU A 61 4.04 4.61 3.95
C LEU A 61 4.96 3.82 4.89
N PRO A 62 6.28 4.07 4.91
CA PRO A 62 7.13 3.54 5.96
C PRO A 62 6.74 4.20 7.29
N LYS A 63 6.59 3.38 8.32
CA LYS A 63 6.50 3.81 9.71
C LYS A 63 7.88 4.31 10.12
N ILE A 64 8.08 5.61 9.96
CA ILE A 64 9.28 6.26 10.48
C ILE A 64 9.11 6.33 12.00
N LYS A 65 9.75 5.40 12.73
CA LYS A 65 9.98 5.57 14.17
C LYS A 65 11.05 6.64 14.32
N GLY A 66 10.64 7.91 14.24
CA GLY A 66 11.51 9.03 14.59
C GLY A 66 11.86 8.94 16.07
N GLY A 67 13.10 8.55 16.36
CA GLY A 67 13.74 8.70 17.66
C GLY A 67 14.72 9.85 17.58
#